data_AF-A0A352DC33-F1
#
_entry.id   AF-A0A352DC33-F1
#
_cell.length_a   1.000
_cell.length_b   1.000
_cell.length_c   1.000
_cell.angle_alpha   90.00
_cell.angle_beta   90.00
_cell.angle_gamma   90.00
#
_symmetry.space_group_name_H-M   'P 1'
#
loop_
_entity.id
_entity.type
_entity.pdbx_description
1 polymer ?
#
loop_
_entity_poly.entity_id
_entity_poly.type
_entity_poly.pdbx_seq_one_letter_code
_entity_poly.pdbx_strand_id
1 'polypeptide(L)'
;MKKEFIIQALLAAAFPLLGSLASAAVDVAVAQAENKPKAVNTTVDNTADSAFASDLKAAEDLLRGLSHERKMTPKQSSEYMAKEMERTRKYLAFAKSTLVPHSMSIIKKMKDPDGLIGEGKAMVEKDAASWQGYDYVASGSLLKKDMDGAMTNFQKAHAAAPEFQKDWYQYMLASCYSGKKEPAKALELYEGVIERNDNWLAVKSSYMGASMLLLGKDNAKAVAYFDKGFSLYTPGEQAVLLKTSLCGKFKGLEKGPQACVKAD
;
A
#
# COMPACT_ATOMS: atom_id res chain seq x y z
N MET A 1 11.62 -23.57 0.51
CA MET A 1 10.20 -23.15 0.46
C MET A 1 9.85 -21.88 1.25
N LYS A 2 10.46 -21.54 2.40
CA LYS A 2 10.07 -20.32 3.18
C LYS A 2 10.46 -18.96 2.58
N LYS A 3 11.46 -18.88 1.70
CA LYS A 3 12.01 -17.59 1.18
C LYS A 3 11.18 -16.94 0.06
N GLU A 4 10.45 -17.71 -0.74
CA GLU A 4 9.68 -17.16 -1.87
C GLU A 4 8.35 -16.54 -1.44
N PHE A 5 7.81 -17.01 -0.32
CA PHE A 5 6.49 -16.64 0.14
C PHE A 5 6.43 -15.24 0.76
N ILE A 6 7.53 -14.75 1.36
CA ILE A 6 7.56 -13.43 2.01
C ILE A 6 7.55 -12.32 0.97
N ILE A 7 8.33 -12.47 -0.12
CA ILE A 7 8.33 -11.50 -1.23
C ILE A 7 6.98 -11.55 -1.96
N GLN A 8 6.42 -12.73 -2.21
CA GLN A 8 5.09 -12.85 -2.80
C GLN A 8 3.99 -12.29 -1.91
N ALA A 9 4.03 -12.45 -0.58
CA ALA A 9 3.04 -11.87 0.33
C ALA A 9 3.16 -10.34 0.46
N LEU A 10 4.38 -9.81 0.44
CA LEU A 10 4.64 -8.36 0.43
C LEU A 10 4.15 -7.70 -0.85
N LEU A 11 4.46 -8.31 -2.00
CA LEU A 11 3.95 -7.89 -3.29
C LEU A 11 2.43 -8.12 -3.36
N ALA A 12 1.91 -9.25 -2.88
CA ALA A 12 0.47 -9.56 -2.88
C ALA A 12 -0.33 -8.83 -1.81
N ALA A 13 0.27 -8.05 -0.91
CA ALA A 13 -0.46 -7.11 -0.04
C ALA A 13 -0.43 -5.69 -0.63
N ALA A 14 0.66 -5.31 -1.31
CA ALA A 14 0.82 -4.01 -1.95
C ALA A 14 0.12 -3.91 -3.33
N PHE A 15 0.10 -4.98 -4.11
CA PHE A 15 -0.35 -4.96 -5.51
C PHE A 15 -1.83 -5.26 -5.78
N PRO A 16 -2.59 -6.05 -4.99
CA PRO A 16 -4.03 -6.20 -5.24
C PRO A 16 -4.82 -4.92 -4.92
N LEU A 17 -4.24 -4.03 -4.11
CA LEU A 17 -4.75 -2.68 -3.84
C LEU A 17 -4.84 -1.86 -5.13
N LEU A 18 -3.72 -1.81 -5.84
CA LEU A 18 -3.65 -1.25 -7.18
C LEU A 18 -4.46 -2.08 -8.17
N GLY A 19 -4.57 -3.40 -7.94
CA GLY A 19 -5.43 -4.32 -8.67
C GLY A 19 -6.90 -3.93 -8.63
N SER A 20 -7.45 -3.44 -7.52
CA SER A 20 -8.86 -3.00 -7.46
C SER A 20 -9.12 -1.71 -8.24
N LEU A 21 -8.18 -0.75 -8.19
CA LEU A 21 -8.16 0.44 -9.04
C LEU A 21 -7.88 0.08 -10.52
N ALA A 22 -7.12 -0.98 -10.76
CA ALA A 22 -6.76 -1.50 -12.08
C ALA A 22 -7.87 -2.36 -12.69
N SER A 23 -8.62 -3.15 -11.92
CA SER A 23 -9.72 -3.98 -12.39
C SER A 23 -10.84 -3.09 -12.93
N ALA A 24 -11.10 -1.96 -12.27
CA ALA A 24 -11.94 -0.88 -12.81
C ALA A 24 -11.40 -0.31 -14.15
N ALA A 25 -10.11 -0.42 -14.42
CA ALA A 25 -9.47 0.02 -15.67
C ALA A 25 -9.24 -1.11 -16.71
N VAL A 26 -9.22 -2.38 -16.31
CA VAL A 26 -8.91 -3.55 -17.16
C VAL A 26 -10.17 -4.11 -17.81
N ASP A 27 -11.33 -4.07 -17.16
CA ASP A 27 -12.63 -4.41 -17.79
C ASP A 27 -12.94 -3.52 -19.00
N VAL A 28 -12.23 -2.40 -19.15
CA VAL A 28 -12.36 -1.45 -20.25
C VAL A 28 -11.43 -1.78 -21.43
N ALA A 29 -10.30 -2.46 -21.20
CA ALA A 29 -9.32 -2.75 -22.25
C ALA A 29 -9.79 -3.80 -23.27
N VAL A 30 -10.76 -4.65 -22.88
CA VAL A 30 -11.37 -5.67 -23.77
C VAL A 30 -12.35 -5.03 -24.77
N ALA A 31 -12.80 -3.79 -24.54
CA ALA A 31 -13.74 -3.08 -25.42
C ALA A 31 -13.07 -2.24 -26.53
N GLN A 32 -11.73 -2.23 -26.65
CA GLN A 32 -10.99 -1.37 -27.59
C GLN A 32 -10.47 -2.07 -28.85
N ALA A 33 -11.00 -3.24 -29.21
CA ALA A 33 -10.62 -3.95 -30.43
C ALA A 33 -11.46 -3.55 -31.67
N GLU A 34 -11.92 -2.30 -31.80
CA GLU A 34 -12.53 -1.83 -33.06
C GLU A 34 -12.11 -0.40 -33.41
N ASN A 35 -11.44 -0.26 -34.55
CA ASN A 35 -10.90 0.98 -35.12
C ASN A 35 -12.02 1.95 -35.52
N LYS A 36 -12.43 2.86 -34.62
CA LYS A 36 -13.25 4.05 -34.96
C LYS A 36 -12.80 5.29 -34.20
N PRO A 37 -13.00 6.50 -34.77
CA PRO A 37 -12.37 7.74 -34.32
C PRO A 37 -12.85 8.20 -32.92
N LYS A 38 -11.89 8.74 -32.15
CA LYS A 38 -11.97 9.09 -30.72
C LYS A 38 -13.11 10.05 -30.37
N ALA A 39 -14.12 9.53 -29.69
CA ALA A 39 -14.84 10.29 -28.67
C ALA A 39 -13.95 10.39 -27.42
N VAL A 40 -13.90 11.56 -26.78
CA VAL A 40 -13.31 11.72 -25.45
C VAL A 40 -14.09 10.79 -24.52
N ASN A 41 -13.39 9.81 -23.93
CA ASN A 41 -14.00 8.66 -23.29
C ASN A 41 -14.50 9.02 -21.88
N THR A 42 -15.61 9.75 -21.78
CA THR A 42 -16.20 10.28 -20.54
C THR A 42 -16.56 9.21 -19.51
N THR A 43 -16.65 7.94 -19.90
CA THR A 43 -17.01 6.82 -19.02
C THR A 43 -15.84 6.33 -18.15
N VAL A 44 -14.60 6.49 -18.61
CA VAL A 44 -13.40 6.04 -17.86
C VAL A 44 -13.07 6.99 -16.70
N ASP A 45 -13.25 8.29 -16.93
CA ASP A 45 -13.11 9.31 -15.88
C ASP A 45 -14.11 9.06 -14.74
N ASN A 46 -15.34 8.65 -15.08
CA ASN A 46 -16.42 8.43 -14.10
C ASN A 46 -16.16 7.28 -13.11
N THR A 47 -15.49 6.19 -13.51
CA THR A 47 -15.27 5.04 -12.61
C THR A 47 -14.10 5.26 -11.65
N ALA A 48 -12.99 5.85 -12.13
CA ALA A 48 -11.90 6.24 -11.24
C ALA A 48 -12.37 7.32 -10.26
N ASP A 49 -13.14 8.30 -10.73
CA ASP A 49 -13.68 9.36 -9.89
C ASP A 49 -14.68 8.84 -8.85
N SER A 50 -15.48 7.82 -9.19
CA SER A 50 -16.37 7.20 -8.21
C SER A 50 -15.61 6.43 -7.13
N ALA A 51 -14.51 5.75 -7.47
CA ALA A 51 -13.64 5.09 -6.48
C ALA A 51 -12.99 6.12 -5.53
N PHE A 52 -12.40 7.19 -6.07
CA PHE A 52 -11.81 8.26 -5.26
C PHE A 52 -12.85 9.00 -4.40
N ALA A 53 -14.07 9.19 -4.91
CA ALA A 53 -15.17 9.78 -4.15
C ALA A 53 -15.61 8.87 -2.99
N SER A 54 -15.68 7.56 -3.22
CA SER A 54 -15.96 6.56 -2.19
C SER A 54 -14.86 6.56 -1.12
N ASP A 55 -13.59 6.60 -1.52
CA ASP A 55 -12.46 6.67 -0.59
C ASP A 55 -12.49 7.96 0.25
N LEU A 56 -12.81 9.10 -0.37
CA LEU A 56 -12.96 10.36 0.34
C LEU A 56 -14.10 10.29 1.37
N LYS A 57 -15.20 9.63 1.04
CA LYS A 57 -16.33 9.44 1.95
C LYS A 57 -15.96 8.53 3.13
N ALA A 58 -15.29 7.42 2.85
CA ALA A 58 -14.80 6.51 3.89
C ALA A 58 -13.80 7.19 4.83
N ALA A 59 -12.92 8.05 4.31
CA ALA A 59 -12.02 8.86 5.11
C ALA A 59 -12.79 9.84 6.01
N GLU A 60 -13.82 10.50 5.49
CA GLU A 60 -14.68 11.39 6.28
C GLU A 60 -15.36 10.65 7.44
N ASP A 61 -15.92 9.48 7.18
CA ASP A 61 -16.62 8.66 8.18
C ASP A 61 -15.64 8.16 9.26
N LEU A 62 -14.44 7.74 8.86
CA LEU A 62 -13.37 7.36 9.79
C LEU A 62 -12.96 8.54 10.68
N LEU A 63 -12.70 9.71 10.09
CA LEU A 63 -12.28 10.90 10.84
C LEU A 63 -13.36 11.35 11.83
N ARG A 64 -14.63 11.20 11.46
CA ARG A 64 -15.77 11.43 12.35
C ARG A 64 -15.77 10.46 13.54
N GLY A 65 -15.54 9.17 13.28
CA GLY A 65 -15.38 8.16 14.34
C GLY A 65 -14.22 8.48 15.29
N LEU A 66 -13.04 8.77 14.73
CA LEU A 66 -11.84 9.14 15.50
C LEU A 66 -12.04 10.40 16.35
N SER A 67 -12.73 11.40 15.81
CA SER A 67 -13.07 12.60 16.56
C SER A 67 -13.94 12.29 17.78
N HIS A 68 -14.89 11.36 17.65
CA HIS A 68 -15.75 10.93 18.73
C HIS A 68 -14.96 10.13 19.79
N GLU A 69 -14.13 9.18 19.36
CA GLU A 69 -13.25 8.40 20.25
C GLU A 69 -12.30 9.30 21.07
N ARG A 70 -11.79 10.36 20.44
CA ARG A 70 -10.92 11.35 21.08
C ARG A 70 -11.68 12.36 21.96
N LYS A 71 -12.99 12.23 22.09
CA LYS A 71 -13.87 13.10 22.89
C LYS A 71 -13.69 14.58 22.55
N MET A 72 -13.49 14.89 21.26
CA MET A 72 -13.33 16.27 20.81
C MET A 72 -14.64 17.04 20.96
N THR A 73 -14.54 18.32 21.32
CA THR A 73 -15.68 19.24 21.24
C THR A 73 -16.11 19.43 19.77
N PRO A 74 -17.35 19.89 19.49
CA PRO A 74 -17.80 20.12 18.11
C PRO A 74 -16.87 21.04 17.30
N LYS A 75 -16.32 22.09 17.94
CA LYS A 75 -15.35 22.99 17.30
C LYS A 75 -14.04 22.27 16.95
N GLN A 76 -13.45 21.57 17.91
CA GLN A 76 -12.21 20.80 17.68
C GLN A 76 -12.41 19.72 16.61
N SER A 77 -13.56 19.04 16.64
CA SER A 77 -13.94 18.04 15.65
C SER A 77 -13.98 18.63 14.25
N SER A 78 -14.65 19.77 14.09
CA SER A 78 -14.77 20.46 12.79
C SER A 78 -13.41 20.91 12.26
N GLU A 79 -12.57 21.53 13.10
CA GLU A 79 -11.22 21.97 12.72
C GLU A 79 -10.31 20.78 12.35
N TYR A 80 -10.37 19.71 13.14
CA TYR A 80 -9.66 18.45 12.88
C TYR A 80 -10.09 17.84 11.54
N MET A 81 -11.38 17.65 11.34
CA MET A 81 -11.93 17.08 10.11
C MET A 81 -11.58 17.94 8.89
N ALA A 82 -11.69 19.27 8.98
CA ALA A 82 -11.36 20.16 7.87
C ALA A 82 -9.89 20.02 7.44
N LYS A 83 -8.96 20.03 8.41
CA LYS A 83 -7.52 19.84 8.17
C LYS A 83 -7.21 18.48 7.56
N GLU A 84 -7.75 17.41 8.14
CA GLU A 84 -7.49 16.04 7.71
C GLU A 84 -8.11 15.75 6.34
N MET A 85 -9.33 16.23 6.07
CA MET A 85 -9.97 16.09 4.77
C MET A 85 -9.21 16.85 3.68
N GLU A 86 -8.63 18.01 3.99
CA GLU A 86 -7.77 18.72 3.03
C GLU A 86 -6.49 17.94 2.72
N ARG A 87 -5.86 17.33 3.73
CA ARG A 87 -4.73 16.43 3.54
C ARG A 87 -5.11 15.22 2.67
N THR A 88 -6.25 14.60 2.93
CA THR A 88 -6.79 13.50 2.14
C THR A 88 -7.03 13.91 0.68
N ARG A 89 -7.66 15.06 0.43
CA ARG A 89 -7.89 15.53 -0.95
C ARG A 89 -6.59 15.73 -1.71
N LYS A 90 -5.59 16.37 -1.10
CA LYS A 90 -4.26 16.55 -1.71
C LYS A 90 -3.59 15.22 -2.02
N TYR A 91 -3.68 14.26 -1.10
CA TYR A 91 -3.15 12.92 -1.32
C TYR A 91 -3.88 12.20 -2.46
N LEU A 92 -5.21 12.20 -2.49
CA LEU A 92 -5.98 11.53 -3.55
C LEU A 92 -5.72 12.16 -4.93
N ALA A 93 -5.57 13.49 -4.99
CA ALA A 93 -5.18 14.18 -6.22
C ALA A 93 -3.81 13.69 -6.72
N PHE A 94 -2.81 13.67 -5.84
CA PHE A 94 -1.49 13.12 -6.15
C PHE A 94 -1.53 11.63 -6.52
N ALA A 95 -2.34 10.84 -5.81
CA ALA A 95 -2.49 9.42 -6.07
C ALA A 95 -3.05 9.18 -7.47
N LYS A 96 -4.12 9.89 -7.84
CA LYS A 96 -4.73 9.83 -9.16
C LYS A 96 -3.77 10.24 -10.27
N SER A 97 -3.08 11.38 -10.12
CA SER A 97 -2.24 11.93 -11.18
C SER A 97 -0.87 11.25 -11.31
N THR A 98 -0.35 10.70 -10.23
CA THR A 98 1.06 10.31 -10.15
C THR A 98 1.25 8.88 -9.66
N LEU A 99 0.68 8.49 -8.50
CA LEU A 99 0.91 7.15 -7.96
C LEU A 99 0.29 6.05 -8.79
N VAL A 100 -0.99 6.17 -9.16
CA VAL A 100 -1.70 5.12 -9.89
C VAL A 100 -1.00 4.83 -11.22
N PRO A 101 -0.66 5.83 -12.07
CA PRO A 101 0.10 5.57 -13.29
C PRO A 101 1.46 4.91 -13.04
N HIS A 102 2.21 5.41 -12.06
CA HIS A 102 3.53 4.90 -11.68
C HIS A 102 3.47 3.43 -11.24
N SER A 103 2.61 3.14 -10.28
CA SER A 103 2.40 1.81 -9.74
C SER A 103 1.86 0.83 -10.80
N MET A 104 0.97 1.28 -11.68
CA MET A 104 0.49 0.46 -12.81
C MET A 104 1.61 0.13 -13.80
N SER A 105 2.54 1.05 -14.04
CA SER A 105 3.71 0.77 -14.86
C SER A 105 4.61 -0.28 -14.23
N ILE A 106 4.82 -0.21 -12.91
CA ILE A 106 5.58 -1.24 -12.17
C ILE A 106 4.89 -2.61 -12.28
N ILE A 107 3.57 -2.68 -12.04
CA ILE A 107 2.78 -3.92 -12.15
C ILE A 107 2.99 -4.59 -13.51
N LYS A 108 2.84 -3.82 -14.59
CA LYS A 108 2.95 -4.32 -15.97
C LYS A 108 4.33 -4.93 -16.25
N LYS A 109 5.37 -4.51 -15.52
CA LYS A 109 6.75 -4.97 -15.67
C LYS A 109 7.24 -5.87 -14.53
N MET A 110 6.37 -6.35 -13.64
CA MET A 110 6.80 -7.26 -12.56
C MET A 110 7.46 -8.56 -13.05
N LYS A 111 7.19 -8.96 -14.29
CA LYS A 111 7.83 -10.12 -14.95
C LYS A 111 9.12 -9.75 -15.71
N ASP A 112 9.47 -8.48 -15.76
CA ASP A 112 10.66 -7.92 -16.42
C ASP A 112 11.43 -7.02 -15.44
N PRO A 113 12.12 -7.61 -14.46
CA PRO A 113 12.84 -6.84 -13.46
C PRO A 113 14.05 -6.06 -14.03
N ASP A 114 14.65 -6.54 -15.13
CA ASP A 114 15.74 -5.82 -15.79
C ASP A 114 15.22 -4.59 -16.53
N GLY A 115 14.06 -4.69 -17.19
CA GLY A 115 13.37 -3.54 -17.78
C GLY A 115 12.99 -2.48 -16.74
N LEU A 116 12.50 -2.88 -15.56
CA LEU A 116 12.26 -1.96 -14.44
C LEU A 116 13.52 -1.19 -14.03
N ILE A 117 14.64 -1.91 -13.86
CA ILE A 117 15.92 -1.30 -13.49
C ILE A 117 16.41 -0.34 -14.59
N GLY A 118 16.31 -0.74 -15.86
CA GLY A 118 16.72 0.10 -16.99
C GLY A 118 15.92 1.40 -17.08
N GLU A 119 14.59 1.32 -16.99
CA GLU A 119 13.70 2.48 -17.00
C GLU A 119 13.97 3.40 -15.81
N GLY A 120 14.13 2.84 -14.61
CA GLY A 120 14.44 3.61 -13.41
C GLY A 120 15.78 4.35 -13.52
N LYS A 121 16.82 3.71 -14.07
CA LYS A 121 18.11 4.36 -14.31
C LYS A 121 17.99 5.52 -15.31
N ALA A 122 17.24 5.34 -16.40
CA ALA A 122 17.01 6.40 -17.37
C ALA A 122 16.26 7.60 -16.77
N MET A 123 15.30 7.35 -15.86
CA MET A 123 14.63 8.41 -15.11
C MET A 123 15.60 9.18 -14.20
N VAL A 124 16.48 8.47 -13.47
CA VAL A 124 17.49 9.09 -12.60
C VAL A 124 18.55 9.85 -13.39
N GLU A 125 18.93 9.37 -14.57
CA GLU A 125 19.86 10.07 -15.46
C GLU A 125 19.28 11.40 -15.96
N LYS A 126 17.98 11.41 -16.29
CA LYS A 126 17.27 12.64 -16.68
C LYS A 126 17.03 13.58 -15.50
N ASP A 127 16.74 13.03 -14.32
CA ASP A 127 16.49 13.77 -13.09
C ASP A 127 17.05 13.00 -11.88
N ALA A 128 18.18 13.49 -11.35
CA ALA A 128 18.84 12.87 -10.21
C ALA A 128 18.00 12.87 -8.92
N ALA A 129 16.94 13.69 -8.85
CA ALA A 129 15.97 13.71 -7.76
C ALA A 129 14.70 12.90 -8.08
N SER A 130 14.72 12.05 -9.11
CA SER A 130 13.56 11.23 -9.46
C SER A 130 13.32 10.12 -8.44
N TRP A 131 12.42 10.37 -7.48
CA TRP A 131 11.96 9.35 -6.54
C TRP A 131 11.35 8.14 -7.27
N GLN A 132 10.66 8.38 -8.39
CA GLN A 132 10.09 7.33 -9.24
C GLN A 132 11.20 6.47 -9.83
N GLY A 133 12.24 7.09 -10.39
CA GLY A 133 13.37 6.36 -10.95
C GLY A 133 14.04 5.45 -9.91
N TYR A 134 14.24 5.95 -8.69
CA TYR A 134 14.76 5.13 -7.59
C TYR A 134 13.80 4.01 -7.18
N ASP A 135 12.49 4.25 -7.15
CA ASP A 135 11.49 3.22 -6.83
C ASP A 135 11.44 2.10 -7.88
N TYR A 136 11.58 2.43 -9.17
CA TYR A 136 11.72 1.45 -10.26
C TYR A 136 12.94 0.55 -10.07
N VAL A 137 14.11 1.15 -9.84
CA VAL A 137 15.35 0.39 -9.60
C VAL A 137 15.20 -0.48 -8.36
N ALA A 138 14.66 0.07 -7.26
CA ALA A 138 14.46 -0.66 -6.02
C ALA A 138 13.51 -1.86 -6.19
N SER A 139 12.39 -1.65 -6.87
CA SER A 139 11.40 -2.68 -7.17
C SER A 139 11.97 -3.79 -8.06
N GLY A 140 12.72 -3.42 -9.10
CA GLY A 140 13.42 -4.39 -9.95
C GLY A 140 14.48 -5.19 -9.16
N SER A 141 15.29 -4.53 -8.32
CA SER A 141 16.23 -5.21 -7.42
C SER A 141 15.53 -6.18 -6.46
N LEU A 142 14.40 -5.78 -5.87
CA LEU A 142 13.60 -6.63 -4.98
C LEU A 142 13.11 -7.90 -5.70
N LEU A 143 12.63 -7.76 -6.94
CA LEU A 143 12.22 -8.90 -7.78
C LEU A 143 13.39 -9.82 -8.14
N LYS A 144 14.60 -9.27 -8.30
CA LYS A 144 15.85 -10.04 -8.44
C LYS A 144 16.39 -10.60 -7.12
N LYS A 145 15.68 -10.40 -6.00
CA LYS A 145 16.09 -10.78 -4.65
C LYS A 145 17.39 -10.11 -4.18
N ASP A 146 17.76 -9.00 -4.81
CA ASP A 146 18.86 -8.12 -4.42
C ASP A 146 18.36 -7.13 -3.36
N MET A 147 18.36 -7.58 -2.10
CA MET A 147 17.84 -6.78 -0.99
C MET A 147 18.68 -5.53 -0.70
N ASP A 148 20.00 -5.61 -0.87
CA ASP A 148 20.90 -4.48 -0.60
C ASP A 148 20.73 -3.39 -1.67
N GLY A 149 20.63 -3.77 -2.95
CA GLY A 149 20.30 -2.85 -4.03
C GLY A 149 18.91 -2.26 -3.90
N ALA A 150 17.92 -3.05 -3.48
CA ALA A 150 16.56 -2.56 -3.21
C ALA A 150 16.56 -1.51 -2.09
N MET A 151 17.18 -1.82 -0.94
CA MET A 151 17.27 -0.89 0.19
C MET A 151 17.98 0.41 -0.16
N THR A 152 19.11 0.32 -0.86
CA THR A 152 19.87 1.50 -1.28
C THR A 152 19.01 2.44 -2.13
N ASN A 153 18.24 1.89 -3.06
CA ASN A 153 17.39 2.71 -3.92
C ASN A 153 16.10 3.16 -3.22
N PHE A 154 15.50 2.37 -2.33
CA PHE A 154 14.38 2.85 -1.51
C PHE A 154 14.79 3.98 -0.54
N GLN A 155 16.02 3.98 -0.02
CA GLN A 155 16.54 5.10 0.77
C GLN A 155 16.66 6.38 -0.06
N LYS A 156 17.13 6.27 -1.32
CA LYS A 156 17.17 7.40 -2.24
C LYS A 156 15.78 7.88 -2.64
N ALA A 157 14.86 6.95 -2.91
CA ALA A 157 13.46 7.26 -3.17
C ALA A 157 12.83 8.00 -1.97
N HIS A 158 13.04 7.52 -0.74
CA HIS A 158 12.59 8.19 0.48
C HIS A 158 13.13 9.61 0.61
N ALA A 159 14.42 9.84 0.31
CA ALA A 159 15.03 11.15 0.40
C ALA A 159 14.48 12.14 -0.63
N ALA A 160 14.15 11.67 -1.84
CA ALA A 160 13.66 12.48 -2.95
C ALA A 160 12.13 12.61 -3.01
N ALA A 161 11.41 11.74 -2.30
CA ALA A 161 9.96 11.67 -2.36
C ALA A 161 9.27 12.85 -1.67
N PRO A 162 8.08 13.26 -2.16
CA PRO A 162 7.21 14.16 -1.42
C PRO A 162 6.87 13.61 -0.03
N GLU A 163 6.55 14.49 0.92
CA GLU A 163 6.35 14.11 2.32
C GLU A 163 5.34 12.98 2.52
N PHE A 164 4.19 13.04 1.84
CA PHE A 164 3.14 12.02 1.92
C PHE A 164 3.56 10.64 1.36
N GLN A 165 4.70 10.52 0.67
CA GLN A 165 5.24 9.25 0.17
C GLN A 165 6.36 8.66 1.03
N LYS A 166 6.93 9.43 1.96
CA LYS A 166 8.07 8.94 2.75
C LYS A 166 7.73 7.68 3.55
N ASP A 167 6.56 7.65 4.18
CA ASP A 167 6.10 6.48 4.94
C ASP A 167 5.93 5.23 4.07
N TRP A 168 5.56 5.38 2.79
CA TRP A 168 5.53 4.26 1.86
C TRP A 168 6.92 3.64 1.71
N TYR A 169 7.95 4.46 1.54
CA TYR A 169 9.32 3.96 1.45
C TYR A 169 9.86 3.41 2.76
N GLN A 170 9.42 3.92 3.92
CA GLN A 170 9.74 3.30 5.20
C GLN A 170 9.12 1.91 5.35
N TYR A 171 7.87 1.73 4.90
CA TYR A 171 7.24 0.41 4.81
C TYR A 171 8.02 -0.53 3.87
N MET A 172 8.47 -0.05 2.71
CA MET A 172 9.28 -0.85 1.78
C MET A 172 10.65 -1.23 2.38
N LEU A 173 11.30 -0.31 3.12
CA LEU A 173 12.54 -0.59 3.83
C LEU A 173 12.34 -1.62 4.95
N ALA A 174 11.26 -1.51 5.73
CA ALA A 174 10.88 -2.50 6.74
C ALA A 174 10.71 -3.90 6.12
N SER A 175 10.09 -3.95 4.94
CA SER A 175 9.91 -5.17 4.15
C SER A 175 11.26 -5.78 3.72
N CYS A 176 12.22 -4.95 3.30
CA CYS A 176 13.58 -5.41 2.99
C CYS A 176 14.32 -5.94 4.24
N TYR A 177 14.26 -5.24 5.38
CA TYR A 177 14.84 -5.72 6.64
C TYR A 177 14.24 -7.06 7.08
N SER A 178 12.93 -7.22 6.91
CA SER A 178 12.24 -8.50 7.16
C SER A 178 12.80 -9.61 6.25
N GLY A 179 12.97 -9.33 4.95
CA GLY A 179 13.60 -10.24 3.99
C GLY A 179 15.05 -10.60 4.32
N LYS A 180 15.82 -9.65 4.89
CA LYS A 180 17.19 -9.85 5.39
C LYS A 180 17.26 -10.57 6.74
N LYS A 181 16.12 -10.98 7.30
CA LYS A 181 16.02 -11.60 8.63
C LYS A 181 16.51 -10.69 9.75
N GLU A 182 16.25 -9.40 9.64
CA GLU A 182 16.46 -8.40 10.68
C GLU A 182 15.09 -7.96 11.25
N PRO A 183 14.33 -8.86 11.92
CA PRO A 183 12.94 -8.62 12.27
C PRO A 183 12.75 -7.51 13.30
N ALA A 184 13.75 -7.22 14.14
CA ALA A 184 13.68 -6.13 15.11
C ALA A 184 13.62 -4.77 14.40
N LYS A 185 14.54 -4.52 13.46
CA LYS A 185 14.55 -3.29 12.64
C LYS A 185 13.32 -3.17 11.76
N ALA A 186 12.87 -4.29 11.19
CA ALA A 186 11.65 -4.31 10.39
C ALA A 186 10.42 -3.92 11.23
N LEU A 187 10.30 -4.48 12.43
CA LEU A 187 9.20 -4.14 13.34
C LEU A 187 9.25 -2.68 13.78
N GLU A 188 10.42 -2.17 14.14
CA GLU A 188 10.63 -0.76 14.50
C GLU A 188 10.13 0.18 13.39
N LEU A 189 10.49 -0.08 12.14
CA LEU A 189 10.05 0.73 11.01
C LEU A 189 8.54 0.62 10.75
N TYR A 190 7.97 -0.58 10.81
CA TYR A 190 6.51 -0.73 10.68
C TYR A 190 5.75 0.01 11.78
N GLU A 191 6.20 -0.09 13.03
CA GLU A 191 5.56 0.59 14.16
C GLU A 191 5.73 2.10 14.06
N GLY A 192 6.87 2.60 13.58
CA GLY A 192 7.07 4.02 13.31
C GLY A 192 6.12 4.57 12.24
N VAL A 193 5.86 3.80 11.17
CA VAL A 193 4.87 4.17 10.14
C VAL A 193 3.45 4.19 10.73
N ILE A 194 3.09 3.18 11.54
CA ILE A 194 1.80 3.10 12.23
C ILE A 194 1.59 4.30 13.16
N GLU A 195 2.62 4.67 13.92
CA GLU A 195 2.57 5.76 14.90
C GLU A 195 2.39 7.12 14.22
N ARG A 196 3.19 7.43 13.19
CA ARG A 196 3.08 8.70 12.45
C ARG A 196 1.76 8.83 11.70
N ASN A 197 1.31 7.73 11.10
CA ASN A 197 0.01 7.65 10.42
C ASN A 197 -0.16 8.73 9.32
N ASP A 198 0.90 9.00 8.55
CA ASP A 198 0.90 10.05 7.52
C ASP A 198 0.59 9.53 6.11
N ASN A 199 0.72 8.21 5.89
CA ASN A 199 0.34 7.55 4.64
C ASN A 199 -0.53 6.32 4.91
N TRP A 200 -1.82 6.42 4.61
CA TRP A 200 -2.79 5.36 4.88
C TRP A 200 -2.43 4.00 4.28
N LEU A 201 -1.93 3.97 3.04
CA LEU A 201 -1.52 2.73 2.38
C LEU A 201 -0.34 2.08 3.09
N ALA A 202 0.62 2.89 3.53
CA ALA A 202 1.78 2.43 4.30
C ALA A 202 1.37 1.93 5.68
N VAL A 203 0.41 2.59 6.34
CA VAL A 203 -0.10 2.22 7.68
C VAL A 203 -0.80 0.87 7.65
N LYS A 204 -1.78 0.67 6.75
CA LYS A 204 -2.50 -0.61 6.68
C LYS A 204 -1.57 -1.78 6.32
N SER A 205 -0.62 -1.55 5.41
CA SER A 205 0.40 -2.54 5.06
C SER A 205 1.39 -2.80 6.20
N SER A 206 1.75 -1.77 6.97
CA SER A 206 2.64 -1.90 8.13
C SER A 206 2.00 -2.71 9.26
N TYR A 207 0.70 -2.54 9.51
CA TYR A 207 -0.02 -3.40 10.46
C TYR A 207 0.06 -4.88 10.06
N MET A 208 -0.13 -5.19 8.76
CA MET A 208 0.00 -6.55 8.24
C MET A 208 1.43 -7.09 8.39
N GLY A 209 2.44 -6.30 7.99
CA GLY A 209 3.85 -6.66 8.11
C GLY A 209 4.28 -6.92 9.56
N ALA A 210 3.93 -6.01 10.47
CA ALA A 210 4.23 -6.13 11.89
C ALA A 210 3.52 -7.32 12.54
N SER A 211 2.24 -7.55 12.20
CA SER A 211 1.49 -8.73 12.66
C SER A 211 2.22 -10.03 12.34
N MET A 212 2.70 -10.19 11.10
CA MET A 212 3.44 -11.38 10.68
C MET A 212 4.78 -11.55 11.40
N LEU A 213 5.45 -10.46 11.79
CA LEU A 213 6.72 -10.51 12.54
C LEU A 213 6.54 -10.84 14.03
N LEU A 214 5.39 -10.49 14.59
CA LEU A 214 5.02 -10.72 15.99
C LEU A 214 4.45 -12.12 16.22
N LEU A 215 3.94 -12.79 15.19
CA LEU A 215 3.38 -14.13 15.29
C LEU A 215 4.42 -15.12 15.85
N GLY A 216 4.04 -15.84 16.92
CA GLY A 216 4.90 -16.76 17.68
C GLY A 216 5.80 -16.09 18.72
N LYS A 217 5.86 -14.75 18.76
CA LYS A 217 6.61 -13.96 19.76
C LYS A 217 5.68 -13.25 20.72
N ASP A 218 4.68 -12.58 20.18
CA ASP A 218 3.61 -11.89 20.90
C ASP A 218 2.31 -12.08 20.11
N ASN A 219 1.67 -13.24 20.32
CA ASN A 219 0.49 -13.65 19.58
C ASN A 219 -0.69 -12.69 19.80
N ALA A 220 -0.83 -12.14 21.01
CA ALA A 220 -1.90 -11.21 21.32
C ALA A 220 -1.76 -9.93 20.51
N LYS A 221 -0.55 -9.35 20.47
CA LYS A 221 -0.27 -8.15 19.67
C LYS A 221 -0.33 -8.43 18.17
N ALA A 222 0.15 -9.59 17.73
CA ALA A 222 0.05 -10.02 16.33
C ALA A 222 -1.42 -10.05 15.85
N VAL A 223 -2.31 -10.65 16.65
CA VAL A 223 -3.75 -10.71 16.37
C VAL A 223 -4.37 -9.32 16.36
N ALA A 224 -4.07 -8.49 17.36
CA ALA A 224 -4.58 -7.12 17.42
C ALA A 224 -4.13 -6.27 16.20
N TYR A 225 -2.87 -6.40 15.77
CA TYR A 225 -2.35 -5.72 14.58
C TYR A 225 -2.99 -6.24 13.30
N PHE A 226 -3.25 -7.55 13.19
CA PHE A 226 -3.97 -8.11 12.04
C PHE A 226 -5.38 -7.55 11.95
N ASP A 227 -6.17 -7.65 13.01
CA ASP A 227 -7.56 -7.18 13.01
C ASP A 227 -7.62 -5.67 12.75
N LYS A 228 -6.72 -4.90 13.38
CA LYS A 228 -6.64 -3.46 13.12
C LYS A 228 -6.31 -3.19 11.66
N GLY A 229 -5.22 -3.75 11.13
CA GLY A 229 -4.85 -3.55 9.73
C GLY A 229 -5.95 -3.98 8.77
N PHE A 230 -6.59 -5.13 9.01
CA PHE A 230 -7.66 -5.69 8.17
C PHE A 230 -8.86 -4.74 8.09
N SER A 231 -9.23 -4.13 9.23
CA SER A 231 -10.32 -3.14 9.28
C SER A 231 -10.05 -1.87 8.45
N LEU A 232 -8.78 -1.59 8.11
CA LEU A 232 -8.39 -0.44 7.27
C LEU A 232 -8.47 -0.74 5.76
N TYR A 233 -8.66 -2.00 5.37
CA TYR A 233 -8.85 -2.38 3.97
C TYR A 233 -10.33 -2.22 3.57
N THR A 234 -10.57 -1.85 2.31
CA THR A 234 -11.94 -1.80 1.75
C THR A 234 -12.54 -3.21 1.69
N PRO A 235 -13.88 -3.37 1.61
CA PRO A 235 -14.50 -4.69 1.54
C PRO A 235 -13.95 -5.58 0.40
N GLY A 236 -13.65 -4.98 -0.77
CA GLY A 236 -13.04 -5.71 -1.89
C GLY A 236 -11.62 -6.20 -1.58
N GLU A 237 -10.82 -5.34 -0.96
CA GLU A 237 -9.46 -5.70 -0.53
C GLU A 237 -9.47 -6.76 0.57
N GLN A 238 -10.39 -6.64 1.55
CA GLN A 238 -10.62 -7.64 2.59
C GLN A 238 -10.96 -9.00 1.98
N ALA A 239 -11.87 -9.05 0.99
CA ALA A 239 -12.21 -10.29 0.29
C ALA A 239 -11.00 -10.91 -0.42
N VAL A 240 -10.10 -10.09 -0.99
CA VAL A 240 -8.84 -10.58 -1.56
C VAL A 240 -7.92 -11.14 -0.48
N LEU A 241 -7.74 -10.41 0.64
CA LEU A 241 -6.91 -10.85 1.76
C LEU A 241 -7.40 -12.17 2.37
N LEU A 242 -8.72 -12.34 2.52
CA LEU A 242 -9.32 -13.58 3.03
C LEU A 242 -9.13 -14.77 2.09
N LYS A 243 -9.05 -14.54 0.77
CA LYS A 243 -8.71 -15.60 -0.20
C LYS A 243 -7.24 -16.02 -0.16
N THR A 244 -6.39 -15.26 0.53
CA THR A 244 -4.98 -15.65 0.73
C THR A 244 -4.84 -16.65 1.89
N SER A 245 -3.67 -17.28 2.00
CA SER A 245 -3.36 -18.17 3.13
C SER A 245 -3.01 -17.44 4.45
N LEU A 246 -3.27 -16.13 4.55
CA LEU A 246 -2.92 -15.33 5.73
C LEU A 246 -3.65 -15.79 6.99
N CYS A 247 -4.96 -16.05 6.93
CA CYS A 247 -5.71 -16.54 8.10
C CYS A 247 -5.19 -17.90 8.61
N GLY A 248 -4.73 -18.76 7.70
CA GLY A 248 -4.10 -20.03 8.06
C GLY A 248 -2.83 -19.89 8.91
N LYS A 249 -2.18 -18.71 8.93
CA LYS A 249 -1.01 -18.45 9.79
C LYS A 249 -1.38 -18.38 11.27
N PHE A 250 -2.61 -18.01 11.60
CA PHE A 250 -3.09 -17.91 12.98
C PHE A 250 -3.75 -19.20 13.48
N LYS A 251 -3.77 -20.26 12.67
CA LYS A 251 -4.34 -21.55 13.06
C LYS A 251 -3.58 -22.11 14.27
N GLY A 252 -4.34 -22.52 15.29
CA GLY A 252 -3.79 -23.08 16.53
C GLY A 252 -3.48 -22.06 17.61
N LEU A 253 -3.70 -20.77 17.37
CA LEU A 253 -3.75 -19.79 18.45
C LEU A 253 -5.03 -19.98 19.27
N GLU A 254 -4.93 -19.80 20.59
CA GLU A 254 -6.08 -19.82 21.50
C GLU A 254 -7.14 -18.78 21.08
N LYS A 255 -6.69 -17.61 20.63
CA LYS A 255 -7.53 -16.55 20.06
C LYS A 255 -6.92 -16.09 18.74
N GLY A 256 -7.57 -16.41 17.64
CA GLY A 256 -7.20 -15.92 16.30
C GLY A 256 -7.81 -14.54 16.00
N PRO A 257 -7.44 -13.92 14.86
CA PRO A 257 -8.02 -12.66 14.40
C PRO A 257 -9.52 -12.81 14.11
N GLN A 258 -10.31 -11.86 14.59
CA GLN A 258 -11.76 -11.80 14.33
C GLN A 258 -12.07 -11.72 12.84
N ALA A 259 -11.21 -11.05 12.08
CA ALA A 259 -11.31 -10.99 10.63
C ALA A 259 -11.33 -12.38 9.97
N CYS A 260 -10.63 -13.37 10.56
CA CYS A 260 -10.53 -14.72 10.02
C CYS A 260 -11.67 -15.65 10.44
N VAL A 261 -12.33 -15.38 11.58
CA VAL A 261 -13.45 -16.20 12.08
C VAL A 261 -14.69 -16.06 11.20
N LYS A 262 -14.86 -14.92 10.52
CA LYS A 262 -16.01 -14.64 9.64
C LYS A 262 -15.87 -15.22 8.22
N ALA A 263 -14.73 -15.82 7.91
CA ALA A 263 -14.39 -16.29 6.56
C ALA A 263 -14.55 -17.80 6.37
N ASP A 264 -14.70 -18.54 7.47
CA ASP A 264 -15.02 -19.98 7.50
C ASP A 264 -16.54 -20.18 7.57
#